data_AF-A0A7F5RG28-F1
#
_entry.id   AF-A0A7F5RG28-F1
#
_cell.length_a   1.000
_cell.length_b   1.000
_cell.length_c   1.000
_cell.angle_alpha   90.00
_cell.angle_beta   90.00
_cell.angle_gamma   90.00
#
_symmetry.space_group_name_H-M   'P 1'
#
loop_
_entity.id
_entity.type
_entity.pdbx_description
1 polymer ?
#
loop_
_entity_poly.entity_id
_entity_poly.type
_entity_poly.pdbx_seq_one_letter_code
_entity_poly.pdbx_strand_id
1 'polypeptide(L)'
;SILGSPATYDPSFKGPLERRSCTDVLCLLLFIVFLVCWALIGFLALTKGNISVLINPKDSNGNICGVDSDVIDRPYLVFFDLTRCISRDVLTTGCPTKQVCVSQCPEVFFSFSLNASSNGNYNRSYMICEGGVQPNNYALAVSWVAQSKCASWYLPSKSGK
;
A
#
# COMPACT_ATOMS: atom_id res chain seq x y z
N SER A 1 21.64 24.79 -47.41
CA SER A 1 22.69 24.96 -46.38
C SER A 1 22.43 26.27 -45.66
N ILE A 2 21.67 26.23 -44.56
CA ILE A 2 21.43 27.40 -43.70
C ILE A 2 22.53 27.39 -42.64
N LEU A 3 23.74 27.79 -43.03
CA LEU A 3 24.84 27.97 -42.10
C LEU A 3 24.78 29.41 -41.62
N GLY A 4 24.28 29.61 -40.40
CA GLY A 4 24.24 30.92 -39.76
C GLY A 4 25.65 31.51 -39.64
N SER A 5 25.78 32.78 -39.98
CA SER A 5 27.02 33.54 -39.87
C SER A 5 27.57 33.48 -38.43
N PRO A 6 28.90 33.44 -38.24
CA PRO A 6 29.50 33.46 -36.91
C PRO A 6 29.06 34.72 -36.15
N ALA A 7 28.66 34.55 -34.89
CA ALA A 7 28.23 35.65 -34.05
C ALA A 7 29.37 36.67 -33.87
N THR A 8 29.21 37.85 -34.46
CA THR A 8 30.15 38.96 -34.32
C THR A 8 30.02 39.58 -32.93
N TYR A 9 31.15 39.88 -32.29
CA TYR A 9 31.18 40.59 -31.01
C TYR A 9 30.48 41.96 -31.15
N ASP A 10 29.31 42.09 -30.51
CA ASP A 10 28.56 43.34 -30.44
C ASP A 10 29.01 44.10 -29.17
N PRO A 11 29.72 45.24 -29.31
CA PRO A 11 30.17 46.04 -28.17
C PRO A 11 29.00 46.69 -27.39
N SER A 12 27.77 46.67 -27.94
CA SER A 12 26.55 47.03 -27.24
C SER A 12 25.85 45.83 -26.57
N PHE A 13 26.42 44.62 -26.68
CA PHE A 13 25.91 43.44 -26.00
C PHE A 13 26.18 43.54 -24.50
N LYS A 14 25.20 44.14 -23.84
CA LYS A 14 25.04 44.14 -22.40
C LYS A 14 24.73 42.72 -21.98
N GLY A 15 25.78 41.97 -21.63
CA GLY A 15 25.67 40.58 -21.21
C GLY A 15 24.69 40.37 -20.06
N PRO A 16 24.40 39.13 -19.67
CA PRO A 16 23.41 38.80 -18.64
C PRO A 16 23.69 39.38 -17.23
N LEU A 17 24.84 40.07 -17.06
CA LEU A 17 25.26 40.78 -15.86
C LEU A 17 24.86 42.27 -15.84
N GLU A 18 24.14 42.76 -16.87
CA GLU A 18 23.54 44.09 -16.88
C GLU A 18 22.58 44.24 -15.67
N ARG A 19 22.68 45.35 -14.93
CA ARG A 19 22.08 45.57 -13.59
C ARG A 19 20.59 45.16 -13.46
N ARG A 20 20.34 43.89 -13.12
CA ARG A 20 19.04 43.32 -12.70
C ARG A 20 18.88 43.29 -11.16
N SER A 21 19.63 44.13 -10.46
CA SER A 21 19.80 44.11 -9.00
C SER A 21 18.51 44.25 -8.18
N CYS A 22 17.46 44.89 -8.71
CA CYS A 22 16.23 45.13 -7.95
C CYS A 22 15.28 43.92 -7.94
N THR A 23 15.28 43.12 -9.01
CA THR A 23 14.38 41.96 -9.12
C THR A 23 14.96 40.72 -8.43
N ASP A 24 16.28 40.58 -8.45
CA ASP A 24 16.99 39.42 -7.88
C ASP A 24 16.84 39.33 -6.35
N VAL A 25 16.92 40.46 -5.64
CA VAL A 25 16.77 40.51 -4.17
C VAL A 25 15.37 40.09 -3.73
N LEU A 26 14.32 40.54 -4.44
CA LEU A 26 12.94 40.16 -4.12
C LEU A 26 12.70 38.66 -4.38
N CYS A 27 13.17 38.14 -5.52
CA CYS A 27 13.08 36.71 -5.84
C CYS A 27 13.87 35.84 -4.83
N LEU A 28 15.04 36.29 -4.40
CA LEU A 28 15.85 35.61 -3.39
C LEU A 28 15.14 35.55 -2.04
N LEU A 29 14.52 36.66 -1.59
CA LEU A 29 13.74 36.68 -0.35
C LEU A 29 12.55 35.72 -0.41
N LEU A 30 11.82 35.70 -1.53
CA LEU A 30 10.72 34.74 -1.74
C LEU A 30 11.21 33.30 -1.73
N PHE A 31 12.35 33.01 -2.34
CA PHE A 31 12.95 31.68 -2.35
C PHE A 31 13.37 31.22 -0.94
N ILE A 32 13.99 32.11 -0.16
CA ILE A 32 14.36 31.82 1.24
C ILE A 32 13.10 31.54 2.07
N VAL A 33 12.04 32.36 1.94
CA VAL A 33 10.76 32.12 2.62
C VAL A 33 10.19 30.77 2.23
N PHE A 34 10.21 30.41 0.94
CA PHE A 34 9.77 29.10 0.47
C PHE A 34 10.57 27.97 1.12
N LEU A 35 11.90 28.06 1.16
CA LEU A 35 12.76 27.05 1.81
C LEU A 35 12.47 26.91 3.30
N VAL A 36 12.26 28.02 4.01
CA VAL A 36 11.89 28.00 5.44
C VAL A 36 10.54 27.32 5.64
N CYS A 37 9.52 27.68 4.85
CA CYS A 37 8.21 27.03 4.89
C CYS A 37 8.32 25.53 4.59
N TRP A 38 9.12 25.15 3.60
CA TRP A 38 9.31 23.75 3.20
C TRP A 38 10.03 22.95 4.29
N ALA A 39 11.06 23.53 4.92
CA ALA A 39 11.75 22.94 6.06
C ALA A 39 10.83 22.76 7.28
N LEU A 40 9.97 23.75 7.56
CA LEU A 40 8.95 23.66 8.62
C LEU A 40 7.96 22.52 8.35
N ILE A 41 7.44 22.40 7.12
CA ILE A 41 6.54 21.31 6.74
C ILE A 41 7.25 19.96 6.87
N GLY A 42 8.50 19.85 6.40
CA GLY A 42 9.31 18.64 6.53
C GLY A 42 9.54 18.24 7.98
N PHE A 43 9.89 19.19 8.85
CA PHE A 43 10.06 18.95 10.28
C PHE A 43 8.75 18.48 10.95
N LEU A 44 7.62 19.13 10.63
CA LEU A 44 6.31 18.72 11.13
C LEU A 44 5.93 17.31 10.65
N ALA A 45 6.22 16.98 9.40
CA ALA A 45 5.97 15.65 8.85
C ALA A 45 6.82 14.57 9.52
N LEU A 46 8.10 14.86 9.82
CA LEU A 46 8.98 13.92 10.52
C LEU A 46 8.59 13.73 11.99
N THR A 47 8.17 14.80 12.67
CA THR A 47 7.85 14.76 14.11
C THR A 47 6.45 14.25 14.41
N LYS A 48 5.47 14.50 13.53
CA LYS A 48 4.06 14.13 13.73
C LYS A 48 3.57 13.03 12.78
N GLY A 49 4.39 12.61 11.83
CA GLY A 49 4.02 11.57 10.86
C GLY A 49 4.00 10.19 11.49
N ASN A 50 2.93 9.44 11.25
CA ASN A 50 2.85 8.03 11.60
C ASN A 50 3.29 7.17 10.41
N ILE A 51 4.57 6.78 10.39
CA ILE A 51 5.17 5.95 9.34
C ILE A 51 4.49 4.57 9.23
N SER A 52 3.87 4.09 10.30
CA SER A 52 3.24 2.76 10.34
C SER A 52 2.11 2.60 9.33
N VAL A 53 1.45 3.69 8.92
CA VAL A 53 0.39 3.67 7.89
C VAL A 53 0.95 3.38 6.49
N LEU A 54 2.22 3.74 6.26
CA LEU A 54 2.88 3.59 4.96
C LEU A 54 3.55 2.22 4.81
N ILE A 55 4.10 1.68 5.90
CA ILE A 55 4.86 0.42 5.86
C ILE A 55 3.95 -0.79 6.03
N ASN A 56 2.88 -0.67 6.84
CA ASN A 56 2.04 -1.81 7.15
C ASN A 56 0.89 -1.98 6.14
N PRO A 57 0.53 -3.22 5.82
CA PRO A 57 -0.60 -3.50 4.95
C PRO A 57 -1.93 -3.20 5.66
N LYS A 58 -2.98 -2.98 4.85
CA LYS A 58 -4.36 -2.80 5.32
C LYS A 58 -5.25 -3.96 4.89
N ASP A 59 -6.14 -4.39 5.76
CA ASP A 59 -7.18 -5.36 5.41
C ASP A 59 -8.33 -4.72 4.61
N SER A 60 -9.28 -5.54 4.17
CA SER A 60 -10.47 -5.05 3.44
C SER A 60 -11.43 -4.20 4.27
N ASN A 61 -11.27 -4.18 5.60
CA ASN A 61 -12.05 -3.34 6.50
C ASN A 61 -11.35 -1.99 6.78
N GLY A 62 -10.15 -1.81 6.26
CA GLY A 62 -9.35 -0.60 6.42
C GLY A 62 -8.45 -0.62 7.66
N ASN A 63 -8.41 -1.72 8.41
CA ASN A 63 -7.54 -1.86 9.57
C ASN A 63 -6.09 -2.07 9.12
N ILE A 64 -5.17 -1.41 9.81
CA ILE A 64 -3.73 -1.52 9.62
C ILE A 64 -3.23 -2.70 10.44
N CYS A 65 -2.79 -3.75 9.74
CA CYS A 65 -2.29 -4.98 10.37
C CYS A 65 -1.12 -4.67 11.32
N GLY A 66 -1.20 -5.15 12.57
CA GLY A 66 -0.18 -4.94 13.59
C GLY A 66 -0.17 -3.56 14.24
N VAL A 67 -1.16 -2.69 13.96
CA VAL A 67 -1.23 -1.32 14.50
C VAL A 67 -2.57 -1.05 15.18
N ASP A 68 -3.68 -1.31 14.50
CA ASP A 68 -5.02 -1.06 15.05
C ASP A 68 -5.37 -2.10 16.13
N SER A 69 -6.15 -1.70 17.15
CA SER A 69 -6.44 -2.52 18.33
C SER A 69 -6.98 -3.92 18.01
N ASP A 70 -7.83 -4.02 16.99
CA ASP A 70 -8.53 -5.25 16.62
C ASP A 70 -7.63 -6.23 15.85
N VAL A 71 -6.48 -5.76 15.35
CA VAL A 71 -5.53 -6.54 14.54
C VAL A 71 -4.07 -6.35 14.97
N ILE A 72 -3.85 -5.91 16.22
CA ILE A 72 -2.52 -5.60 16.75
C ILE A 72 -1.63 -6.85 16.86
N ASP A 73 -2.23 -8.01 17.10
CA ASP A 73 -1.59 -9.33 17.17
C ASP A 73 -1.44 -9.99 15.78
N ARG A 74 -1.85 -9.30 14.71
CA ARG A 74 -1.95 -9.81 13.34
C ARG A 74 -1.20 -8.90 12.37
N PRO A 75 0.14 -8.94 12.34
CA PRO A 75 0.94 -8.02 11.53
C PRO A 75 0.99 -8.38 10.04
N TYR A 76 0.53 -9.57 9.63
CA TYR A 76 0.66 -10.04 8.24
C TYR A 76 -0.67 -9.97 7.49
N LEU A 77 -0.61 -9.81 6.17
CA LEU A 77 -1.79 -9.74 5.31
C LEU A 77 -1.90 -10.99 4.41
N VAL A 78 -3.09 -11.56 4.32
CA VAL A 78 -3.39 -12.70 3.43
C VAL A 78 -4.56 -12.37 2.50
N PHE A 79 -4.46 -12.83 1.25
CA PHE A 79 -5.46 -12.69 0.19
C PHE A 79 -6.25 -14.00 0.06
N PHE A 80 -7.58 -13.94 0.01
CA PHE A 80 -8.45 -15.12 -0.07
C PHE A 80 -8.43 -15.82 -1.44
N ASP A 81 -8.04 -15.11 -2.49
CA ASP A 81 -7.85 -15.66 -3.83
C ASP A 81 -6.83 -14.80 -4.57
N LEU A 82 -5.58 -15.26 -4.56
CA LEU A 82 -4.48 -14.53 -5.18
C LEU A 82 -4.58 -14.53 -6.72
N THR A 83 -5.31 -15.48 -7.32
CA THR A 83 -5.45 -15.54 -8.79
C THR A 83 -6.28 -14.39 -9.35
N ARG A 84 -7.18 -13.83 -8.54
CA ARG A 84 -7.93 -12.61 -8.87
C ARG A 84 -7.02 -11.39 -9.00
N CYS A 85 -5.79 -11.45 -8.50
CA CYS A 85 -4.82 -10.37 -8.62
C CYS A 85 -4.01 -10.41 -9.93
N ILE A 86 -4.25 -11.39 -10.82
CA ILE A 86 -3.52 -11.56 -12.08
C ILE A 86 -4.24 -10.87 -13.26
N SER A 87 -5.50 -10.44 -13.07
CA SER A 87 -6.28 -9.76 -14.10
C SER A 87 -5.79 -8.34 -14.41
N ARG A 88 -5.97 -7.89 -15.67
CA ARG A 88 -5.54 -6.55 -16.13
C ARG A 88 -6.20 -5.39 -15.37
N ASP A 89 -7.36 -5.59 -14.77
CA ASP A 89 -8.11 -4.56 -14.03
C ASP A 89 -7.47 -4.17 -12.69
N VAL A 90 -6.46 -4.91 -12.23
CA VAL A 90 -5.75 -4.64 -10.97
C VAL A 90 -5.01 -3.29 -11.00
N LEU A 91 -4.59 -2.85 -12.19
CA LEU A 91 -3.89 -1.56 -12.38
C LEU A 91 -4.77 -0.34 -12.04
N THR A 92 -6.09 -0.48 -12.11
CA THR A 92 -7.04 0.63 -11.90
C THR A 92 -7.85 0.48 -10.62
N THR A 93 -8.19 -0.75 -10.23
CA THR A 93 -9.11 -1.03 -9.11
C THR A 93 -8.45 -1.75 -7.93
N GLY A 94 -7.18 -2.11 -8.02
CA GLY A 94 -6.52 -2.97 -7.05
C GLY A 94 -6.99 -4.42 -7.18
N CYS A 95 -6.54 -5.31 -6.28
CA CYS A 95 -6.95 -6.71 -6.35
C CYS A 95 -8.37 -6.89 -5.78
N PRO A 96 -9.34 -7.40 -6.56
CA PRO A 96 -10.74 -7.55 -6.15
C PRO A 96 -10.94 -8.82 -5.30
N THR A 97 -10.09 -9.01 -4.30
CA THR A 97 -10.16 -10.14 -3.37
C THR A 97 -10.14 -9.63 -1.95
N LYS A 98 -10.81 -10.38 -1.06
CA LYS A 98 -10.81 -10.03 0.36
C LYS A 98 -9.44 -10.27 0.96
N GLN A 99 -8.99 -9.30 1.72
CA GLN A 99 -7.70 -9.25 2.39
C GLN A 99 -7.94 -9.20 3.90
N VAL A 100 -7.23 -10.02 4.66
CA VAL A 100 -7.38 -10.06 6.13
C VAL A 100 -6.04 -10.11 6.83
N CYS A 101 -5.98 -9.49 8.01
CA CYS A 101 -4.82 -9.57 8.89
C CYS A 101 -4.75 -10.94 9.60
N VAL A 102 -3.56 -11.54 9.62
CA VAL A 102 -3.26 -12.81 10.30
C VAL A 102 -2.02 -12.70 11.17
N SER A 103 -1.96 -13.53 12.21
CA SER A 103 -0.81 -13.61 13.12
C SER A 103 0.39 -14.33 12.49
N GLN A 104 0.14 -15.25 11.57
CA GLN A 104 1.18 -15.99 10.85
C GLN A 104 0.72 -16.30 9.41
N CYS A 105 1.66 -16.22 8.46
CA CYS A 105 1.41 -16.63 7.08
C CYS A 105 1.13 -18.15 7.01
N PRO A 106 0.16 -18.59 6.19
CA PRO A 106 -0.11 -20.01 6.01
C PRO A 106 1.09 -20.74 5.41
N GLU A 107 1.50 -21.85 6.02
CA GLU A 107 2.63 -22.66 5.51
C GLU A 107 2.20 -23.81 4.59
N VAL A 108 0.90 -24.11 4.58
CA VAL A 108 0.30 -25.20 3.82
C VAL A 108 -0.79 -24.66 2.92
N PHE A 109 -1.04 -25.38 1.82
CA PHE A 109 -2.21 -25.14 1.01
C PHE A 109 -3.47 -25.58 1.76
N PHE A 110 -4.52 -24.78 1.71
CA PHE A 110 -5.83 -25.11 2.24
C PHE A 110 -6.88 -24.89 1.17
N SER A 111 -7.86 -25.80 1.10
CA SER A 111 -9.08 -25.63 0.34
C SER A 111 -10.26 -26.18 1.13
N PHE A 112 -11.29 -25.36 1.30
CA PHE A 112 -12.51 -25.73 1.98
C PHE A 112 -13.24 -26.86 1.24
N SER A 113 -13.28 -26.84 -0.10
CA SER A 113 -13.97 -27.87 -0.89
C SER A 113 -13.29 -29.25 -0.77
N LEU A 114 -11.96 -29.29 -0.71
CA LEU A 114 -11.21 -30.54 -0.56
C LEU A 114 -11.29 -31.08 0.87
N ASN A 115 -11.23 -30.20 1.88
CA ASN A 115 -11.29 -30.60 3.29
C ASN A 115 -12.71 -30.91 3.78
N ALA A 116 -13.74 -30.34 3.16
CA ALA A 116 -15.13 -30.64 3.50
C ALA A 116 -15.55 -32.06 3.11
N SER A 117 -14.84 -32.71 2.17
CA SER A 117 -15.24 -34.00 1.58
C SER A 117 -14.84 -35.22 2.42
N SER A 118 -14.01 -35.08 3.46
CA SER A 118 -13.41 -36.22 4.19
C SER A 118 -14.07 -36.55 5.54
N ASN A 119 -15.41 -36.63 5.59
CA ASN A 119 -16.27 -36.98 6.75
C ASN A 119 -16.93 -35.81 7.50
N GLY A 120 -17.14 -34.65 6.87
CA GLY A 120 -17.82 -33.50 7.52
C GLY A 120 -17.06 -32.90 8.70
N ASN A 121 -15.86 -33.40 8.98
CA ASN A 121 -14.96 -32.92 10.01
C ASN A 121 -13.88 -32.07 9.33
N TYR A 122 -14.16 -30.77 9.21
CA TYR A 122 -13.24 -29.79 8.66
C TYR A 122 -12.41 -29.22 9.81
N ASN A 123 -11.09 -29.12 9.59
CA ASN A 123 -10.24 -28.54 10.61
C ASN A 123 -10.34 -27.01 10.57
N ARG A 124 -11.25 -26.48 11.41
CA ARG A 124 -11.50 -25.04 11.57
C ARG A 124 -10.25 -24.23 11.90
N SER A 125 -9.22 -24.86 12.47
CA SER A 125 -7.94 -24.20 12.83
C SER A 125 -7.18 -23.66 11.61
N TYR A 126 -7.41 -24.26 10.43
CA TYR A 126 -6.82 -23.79 9.17
C TYR A 126 -7.74 -22.83 8.41
N MET A 127 -8.92 -22.50 8.92
CA MET A 127 -9.77 -21.51 8.24
C MET A 127 -9.28 -20.10 8.55
N ILE A 128 -8.95 -19.36 7.50
CA ILE A 128 -8.65 -17.93 7.60
C ILE A 128 -9.95 -17.17 7.31
N CYS A 129 -10.43 -16.46 8.31
CA CYS A 129 -11.67 -15.69 8.27
C CYS A 129 -11.44 -14.26 8.75
N GLU A 130 -12.32 -13.37 8.32
CA GLU A 130 -12.41 -12.00 8.77
C GLU A 130 -12.55 -11.91 10.30
N GLY A 131 -11.83 -10.96 10.92
CA GLY A 131 -11.79 -10.80 12.38
C GLY A 131 -11.14 -11.98 13.12
N GLY A 132 -10.63 -12.99 12.41
CA GLY A 132 -9.99 -14.15 13.02
C GLY A 132 -10.92 -15.10 13.75
N VAL A 133 -12.23 -14.96 13.55
CA VAL A 133 -13.22 -15.83 14.21
C VAL A 133 -13.44 -17.07 13.36
N GLN A 134 -13.41 -18.24 13.99
CA GLN A 134 -13.65 -19.52 13.31
C GLN A 134 -15.12 -19.94 13.45
N PRO A 135 -15.73 -20.50 12.39
CA PRO A 135 -17.11 -20.97 12.45
C PRO A 135 -17.23 -22.21 13.37
N ASN A 136 -18.22 -22.18 14.26
CA ASN A 136 -18.44 -23.24 15.27
C ASN A 136 -18.92 -24.56 14.65
N ASN A 137 -19.73 -24.48 13.59
CA ASN A 137 -20.38 -25.62 12.96
C ASN A 137 -20.17 -25.59 11.44
N TYR A 138 -20.23 -26.77 10.81
CA TYR A 138 -20.04 -26.91 9.35
C TYR A 138 -21.02 -26.05 8.55
N ALA A 139 -22.30 -26.02 8.92
CA ALA A 139 -23.30 -25.20 8.25
C ALA A 139 -22.93 -23.70 8.26
N LEU A 140 -22.38 -23.22 9.36
CA LEU A 140 -21.90 -21.83 9.48
C LEU A 140 -20.67 -21.62 8.61
N ALA A 141 -19.73 -22.56 8.60
CA ALA A 141 -18.52 -22.51 7.77
C ALA A 141 -18.86 -22.41 6.27
N VAL A 142 -19.78 -23.24 5.79
CA VAL A 142 -20.27 -23.19 4.40
C VAL A 142 -20.86 -21.81 4.10
N SER A 143 -21.70 -21.28 5.00
CA SER A 143 -22.32 -19.97 4.80
C SER A 143 -21.31 -18.82 4.77
N TRP A 144 -20.26 -18.87 5.59
CA TRP A 144 -19.23 -17.83 5.68
C TRP A 144 -18.29 -17.86 4.49
N VAL A 145 -17.95 -19.05 3.99
CA VAL A 145 -17.21 -19.20 2.73
C VAL A 145 -18.04 -18.67 1.56
N ALA A 146 -19.34 -18.98 1.51
CA ALA A 146 -20.24 -18.48 0.47
C ALA A 146 -20.43 -16.95 0.51
N GLN A 147 -20.36 -16.34 1.70
CA GLN A 147 -20.43 -14.89 1.90
C GLN A 147 -19.08 -14.19 1.77
N SER A 148 -18.01 -14.89 1.36
CA SER A 148 -16.64 -14.35 1.29
C SER A 148 -16.12 -13.80 2.63
N LYS A 149 -16.65 -14.27 3.76
CA LYS A 149 -16.15 -13.94 5.12
C LYS A 149 -14.95 -14.81 5.51
N CYS A 150 -14.85 -16.00 4.93
CA CYS A 150 -13.70 -16.89 5.06
C CYS A 150 -13.12 -17.22 3.69
N ALA A 151 -11.80 -17.46 3.65
CA ALA A 151 -11.12 -17.92 2.46
C ALA A 151 -11.68 -19.29 2.04
N SER A 152 -12.07 -19.43 0.78
CA SER A 152 -12.45 -20.74 0.24
C SER A 152 -11.22 -21.62 0.00
N TRP A 153 -10.07 -21.01 -0.30
CA TRP A 153 -8.76 -21.65 -0.37
C TRP A 153 -7.67 -20.59 -0.20
N TYR A 154 -6.43 -21.00 0.04
CA TYR A 154 -5.26 -20.12 0.03
C TYR A 154 -3.99 -20.91 -0.24
N LEU A 155 -2.96 -20.23 -0.76
CA LEU A 155 -1.65 -20.79 -1.04
C LEU A 155 -0.71 -20.63 0.16
N PRO A 156 0.27 -21.53 0.33
CA PRO A 156 1.33 -21.31 1.28
C PRO A 156 2.13 -20.06 0.91
N SER A 157 2.46 -19.26 1.91
CA SER A 157 3.21 -18.02 1.73
C SER A 157 4.20 -17.80 2.85
N LYS A 158 5.23 -17.01 2.56
CA LYS A 158 6.21 -16.55 3.55
C LYS A 158 6.11 -15.03 3.63
N SER A 159 6.28 -14.50 4.84
CA SER A 159 6.40 -13.06 5.03
C SER A 159 7.65 -12.58 4.30
N GLY A 160 7.47 -11.72 3.29
CA GLY A 160 8.55 -10.92 2.75
C GLY A 160 8.82 -9.79 3.74
N LYS A 161 9.97 -9.83 4.39
CA LYS A 161 10.56 -8.63 5.00
C LYS A 161 11.50 -7.98 4.00
#